data_AF-A0AAD4HE18-F1
#
_entry.id   AF-A0AAD4HE18-F1
#
_cell.length_a   1.000
_cell.length_b   1.000
_cell.length_c   1.000
_cell.angle_alpha   90.00
_cell.angle_beta   90.00
_cell.angle_gamma   90.00
#
_symmetry.space_group_name_H-M   'P 1'
#
loop_
_entity.id
_entity.type
_entity.pdbx_description
1 polymer ?
#
loop_
_entity_poly.entity_id
_entity_poly.type
_entity_poly.pdbx_seq_one_letter_code
_entity_poly.pdbx_strand_id
1 'polypeptide(L)'
;MTRLHADPNSEQCPDFASAEFQSSRAPLLSPTSDDAQAAATLRTIWTATNATLKAKWQLQLDAEALELTEQQRLRDEAEAQRLEAQAQLDATTADEDRKKNRIHHIPIPSRPRPKRAAESFLVSDFALRKLDKAQFVELYYWTNKGLADARLNFLTTDDDSMVPSAAADGSTSWIAASVARPAAGVIADHLLAPLDFSRAIPRFIASLEQRGWEDSRIVMLANFFGALMLHNYWCSDNALEQRALLAYEEDQRRAWHQAIPLASGAWDISILDETEISQTFDRLYHSERDRADREFDLKIFIIPCL
;
A
#
# COMPACT_ATOMS: atom_id res chain seq x y z
N MET A 1 17.80 39.39 -52.15
CA MET A 1 17.83 40.86 -52.34
C MET A 1 19.11 41.39 -51.73
N THR A 2 19.78 42.36 -52.35
CA THR A 2 20.99 42.96 -51.79
C THR A 2 20.62 43.80 -50.56
N ARG A 3 21.16 43.45 -49.38
CA ARG A 3 20.89 44.16 -48.12
C ARG A 3 21.56 45.54 -48.16
N LEU A 4 20.87 46.56 -47.68
CA LEU A 4 21.47 47.88 -47.50
C LEU A 4 22.18 47.87 -46.14
N HIS A 5 23.40 48.39 -46.07
CA HIS A 5 24.21 48.40 -44.84
C HIS A 5 24.33 49.80 -44.22
N ALA A 6 23.80 50.83 -44.89
CA ALA A 6 23.79 52.22 -44.44
C ALA A 6 22.38 52.81 -44.63
N ASP A 7 21.96 53.66 -43.70
CA ASP A 7 20.63 54.29 -43.69
C ASP A 7 20.55 55.43 -44.73
N PRO A 8 19.75 55.28 -45.81
CA PRO A 8 19.60 56.32 -46.83
C PRO A 8 18.92 57.60 -46.32
N ASN A 9 18.29 57.56 -45.13
CA ASN A 9 17.74 58.74 -44.48
C ASN A 9 18.81 59.68 -43.92
N SER A 10 20.02 59.18 -43.70
CA SER A 10 21.17 59.95 -43.22
C SER A 10 21.96 60.64 -44.36
N GLU A 11 21.69 60.29 -45.63
CA GLU A 11 22.39 60.86 -46.78
C GLU A 11 21.83 62.22 -47.19
N GLN A 12 22.72 63.21 -47.34
CA GLN A 12 22.39 64.54 -47.86
C GLN A 12 22.63 64.59 -49.37
N CYS A 13 21.78 65.34 -50.08
CA CYS A 13 21.92 65.55 -51.52
C CYS A 13 23.25 66.28 -51.79
N PRO A 14 24.15 65.71 -52.61
CA PRO A 14 25.34 66.43 -53.04
C PRO A 14 24.96 67.72 -53.79
N ASP A 15 25.79 68.76 -53.64
CA ASP A 15 25.63 69.99 -54.40
C ASP A 15 26.14 69.81 -55.84
N PHE A 16 25.24 69.39 -56.72
CA PHE A 16 25.55 69.16 -58.14
C PHE A 16 25.89 70.44 -58.93
N ALA A 17 25.72 71.64 -58.34
CA ALA A 17 26.16 72.89 -58.95
C ALA A 17 27.65 73.19 -58.71
N SER A 18 28.29 72.49 -57.76
CA SER A 18 29.69 72.69 -57.42
C SER A 18 30.64 72.29 -58.57
N ALA A 19 31.85 72.86 -58.57
CA ALA A 19 32.87 72.59 -59.58
C ALA A 19 33.25 71.09 -59.64
N GLU A 20 33.10 70.35 -58.54
CA GLU A 20 33.45 68.94 -58.43
C GLU A 20 32.59 68.04 -59.34
N PHE A 21 31.35 68.45 -59.63
CA PHE A 21 30.40 67.69 -60.47
C PHE A 21 30.36 68.18 -61.92
N GLN A 22 31.25 69.08 -62.33
CA GLN A 22 31.29 69.60 -63.70
C GLN A 22 31.50 68.48 -64.74
N SER A 23 32.37 67.51 -64.45
CA SER A 23 32.60 66.34 -65.30
C SER A 23 31.36 65.46 -65.47
N SER A 24 30.49 65.39 -64.46
CA SER A 24 29.25 64.61 -64.47
C SER A 24 28.10 65.36 -65.18
N ARG A 25 28.17 66.69 -65.26
CA ARG A 25 27.21 67.55 -65.98
C ARG A 25 27.50 67.67 -67.48
N ALA A 26 28.78 67.66 -67.87
CA ALA A 26 29.21 67.85 -69.27
C ALA A 26 28.51 66.94 -70.31
N PRO A 27 28.21 65.66 -70.04
CA PRO A 27 27.50 64.78 -70.99
C PRO A 27 26.00 65.09 -71.14
N LEU A 28 25.41 65.88 -70.24
CA LEU A 28 23.98 66.22 -70.22
C LEU A 28 23.69 67.56 -70.92
N LEU A 29 24.73 68.29 -71.34
CA LEU A 29 24.61 69.54 -72.08
C LEU A 29 24.20 69.27 -73.52
N SER A 30 23.20 70.00 -74.02
CA SER A 30 22.72 69.90 -75.41
C SER A 30 22.36 71.30 -75.91
N PRO A 31 22.11 71.50 -77.23
CA PRO A 31 21.73 72.81 -77.77
C PRO A 31 20.47 73.42 -77.12
N THR A 32 19.70 72.60 -76.40
CA THR A 32 18.46 72.97 -75.71
C THR A 32 18.55 72.86 -74.18
N SER A 33 19.72 72.52 -73.60
CA SER A 33 19.90 72.44 -72.14
C SER A 33 21.14 73.16 -71.61
N ASP A 34 20.92 74.00 -70.59
CA ASP A 34 21.94 74.73 -69.88
C ASP A 34 22.54 73.94 -68.68
N ASP A 35 23.63 74.46 -68.12
CA ASP A 35 24.36 73.84 -67.01
C ASP A 35 23.53 73.74 -65.71
N ALA A 36 22.57 74.65 -65.50
CA ALA A 36 21.65 74.60 -64.37
C ALA A 36 20.62 73.47 -64.54
N GLN A 37 20.16 73.21 -65.77
CA GLN A 37 19.27 72.11 -66.11
C GLN A 37 19.98 70.75 -66.02
N ALA A 38 21.28 70.67 -66.35
CA ALA A 38 22.09 69.47 -66.14
C ALA A 38 22.25 69.15 -64.64
N ALA A 39 22.52 70.16 -63.79
CA ALA A 39 22.56 70.01 -62.33
C ALA A 39 21.20 69.59 -61.75
N ALA A 40 20.10 70.19 -62.24
CA ALA A 40 18.73 69.83 -61.84
C ALA A 40 18.35 68.39 -62.23
N THR A 41 18.83 67.92 -63.38
CA THR A 41 18.64 66.53 -63.83
C THR A 41 19.36 65.54 -62.91
N LEU A 42 20.61 65.81 -62.55
CA LEU A 42 21.37 64.97 -61.59
C LEU A 42 20.73 64.96 -60.20
N ARG A 43 20.25 66.12 -59.73
CA ARG A 43 19.50 66.23 -58.48
C ARG A 43 18.22 65.39 -58.51
N THR A 44 17.49 65.41 -59.63
CA THR A 44 16.25 64.62 -59.82
C THR A 44 16.54 63.12 -59.85
N ILE A 45 17.63 62.70 -60.49
CA ILE A 45 18.06 61.30 -60.51
C ILE A 45 18.46 60.86 -59.09
N TRP A 46 19.19 61.69 -58.35
CA TRP A 46 19.59 61.40 -56.97
C TRP A 46 18.38 61.32 -56.04
N THR A 47 17.43 62.27 -56.11
CA THR A 47 16.22 62.22 -55.26
C THR A 47 15.37 60.99 -55.55
N ALA A 48 15.20 60.63 -56.83
CA ALA A 48 14.49 59.40 -57.21
C ALA A 48 15.21 58.15 -56.71
N THR A 49 16.53 58.09 -56.86
CA THR A 49 17.35 56.97 -56.38
C THR A 49 17.29 56.85 -54.86
N ASN A 50 17.51 57.95 -54.13
CA ASN A 50 17.43 57.98 -52.68
C ASN A 50 16.01 57.61 -52.18
N ALA A 51 14.95 58.07 -52.85
CA ALA A 51 13.59 57.66 -52.53
C ALA A 51 13.39 56.14 -52.66
N THR A 52 13.93 55.50 -53.72
CA THR A 52 13.89 54.04 -53.86
C THR A 52 14.72 53.31 -52.80
N LEU A 53 15.86 53.88 -52.39
CA LEU A 53 16.70 53.32 -51.33
C LEU A 53 16.00 53.40 -49.97
N LYS A 54 15.36 54.54 -49.64
CA LYS A 54 14.54 54.70 -48.43
C LYS A 54 13.37 53.71 -48.38
N ALA A 55 12.68 53.50 -49.51
CA ALA A 55 11.61 52.50 -49.59
C ALA A 55 12.14 51.08 -49.37
N LYS A 56 13.30 50.72 -49.94
CA LYS A 56 13.97 49.43 -49.69
C LYS A 56 14.44 49.27 -48.25
N TRP A 57 14.92 50.34 -47.62
CA TRP A 57 15.33 50.35 -46.22
C TRP A 57 14.14 50.13 -45.29
N GLN A 58 13.02 50.81 -45.54
CA GLN A 58 11.79 50.61 -44.77
C GLN A 58 11.28 49.15 -44.89
N LEU A 59 11.29 48.59 -46.10
CA LEU A 59 10.94 47.18 -46.31
C LEU A 59 11.87 46.22 -45.54
N GLN A 60 13.16 46.56 -45.37
CA GLN A 60 14.09 45.77 -44.56
C GLN A 60 13.77 45.87 -43.07
N LEU A 61 13.51 47.07 -42.56
CA LEU A 61 13.12 47.27 -41.16
C LEU A 61 11.80 46.54 -40.83
N ASP A 62 10.81 46.63 -41.71
CA ASP A 62 9.52 45.95 -41.52
C ASP A 62 9.69 44.42 -41.56
N ALA A 63 10.53 43.89 -42.46
CA ALA A 63 10.85 42.46 -42.53
C ALA A 63 11.60 41.98 -41.28
N GLU A 64 12.59 42.72 -40.79
CA GLU A 64 13.33 42.40 -39.58
C GLU A 64 12.43 42.45 -38.33
N ALA A 65 11.51 43.41 -38.26
CA ALA A 65 10.52 43.50 -37.17
C ALA A 65 9.58 42.28 -37.18
N LEU A 66 9.08 41.86 -38.35
CA LEU A 66 8.26 40.67 -38.49
C LEU A 66 9.03 39.40 -38.08
N GLU A 67 10.27 39.23 -38.54
CA GLU A 67 11.13 38.11 -38.16
C GLU A 67 11.37 38.05 -36.65
N LEU A 68 11.60 39.20 -35.99
CA LEU A 68 11.78 39.25 -34.53
C LEU A 68 10.50 38.83 -33.79
N THR A 69 9.34 39.31 -34.23
CA THR A 69 8.05 38.94 -33.61
C THR A 69 7.73 37.46 -33.81
N GLU A 70 8.02 36.90 -34.98
CA GLU A 70 7.80 35.48 -35.25
C GLU A 70 8.79 34.61 -34.47
N GLN A 71 10.05 35.02 -34.35
CA GLN A 71 11.03 34.34 -33.49
C GLN A 71 10.62 34.37 -32.01
N GLN A 72 10.06 35.49 -31.53
CA GLN A 72 9.52 35.58 -30.17
C GLN A 72 8.35 34.62 -29.99
N ARG A 73 7.37 34.63 -30.91
CA ARG A 73 6.23 33.70 -30.90
C ARG A 73 6.66 32.25 -30.85
N LEU A 74 7.63 31.86 -31.69
CA LEU A 74 8.17 30.49 -31.72
C LEU A 74 8.89 30.11 -30.42
N ARG A 75 9.58 31.05 -29.76
CA ARG A 75 10.21 30.81 -28.45
C ARG A 75 9.17 30.63 -27.36
N ASP A 76 8.15 31.48 -27.33
CA ASP A 76 7.07 31.41 -26.34
C ASP A 76 6.27 30.11 -26.50
N GLU A 77 5.97 29.71 -27.75
CA GLU A 77 5.32 28.43 -28.04
C GLU A 77 6.18 27.23 -27.61
N ALA A 78 7.50 27.28 -27.86
CA ALA A 78 8.41 26.23 -27.44
C ALA A 78 8.54 26.14 -25.91
N GLU A 79 8.53 27.27 -25.20
CA GLU A 79 8.56 27.30 -23.74
C GLU A 79 7.26 26.77 -23.13
N ALA A 80 6.10 27.16 -23.69
CA ALA A 80 4.80 26.64 -23.29
C ALA A 80 4.72 25.12 -23.47
N GLN A 81 5.17 24.60 -24.61
CA GLN A 81 5.21 23.15 -24.85
C GLN A 81 6.13 22.41 -23.88
N ARG A 82 7.28 23.01 -23.51
CA ARG A 82 8.18 22.43 -22.51
C ARG A 82 7.57 22.41 -21.12
N LEU A 83 6.85 23.47 -20.74
CA LEU A 83 6.18 23.55 -19.45
C LEU A 83 5.03 22.52 -19.36
N GLU A 84 4.23 22.39 -20.43
CA GLU A 84 3.18 21.37 -20.52
C GLU A 84 3.75 19.94 -20.47
N ALA A 85 4.82 19.68 -21.22
CA ALA A 85 5.49 18.37 -21.20
C ALA A 85 6.06 18.04 -19.81
N GLN A 86 6.65 19.02 -19.12
CA GLN A 86 7.13 18.84 -17.75
C GLN A 86 5.97 18.56 -16.78
N ALA A 87 4.87 19.32 -16.87
CA ALA A 87 3.70 19.10 -16.03
C ALA A 87 3.08 17.71 -16.25
N GLN A 88 3.05 17.22 -17.50
CA GLN A 88 2.62 15.86 -17.81
C GLN A 88 3.57 14.81 -17.23
N LEU A 89 4.88 15.01 -17.33
CA LEU A 89 5.88 14.11 -16.76
C LEU A 89 5.77 14.07 -15.22
N ASP A 90 5.58 15.22 -14.58
CA ASP A 90 5.42 15.30 -13.13
C ASP A 90 4.12 14.62 -12.68
N ALA A 91 3.02 14.83 -13.41
CA ALA A 91 1.73 14.18 -13.13
C ALA A 91 1.79 12.65 -13.29
N THR A 92 2.45 12.16 -14.34
CA THR A 92 2.66 10.72 -14.54
C THR A 92 3.56 10.12 -13.47
N THR A 93 4.62 10.83 -13.08
CA THR A 93 5.52 10.39 -12.00
C THR A 93 4.80 10.34 -10.65
N ALA A 94 3.95 11.32 -10.35
CA ALA A 94 3.15 11.35 -9.13
C ALA A 94 2.10 10.23 -9.10
N ASP A 95 1.47 9.91 -10.23
CA ASP A 95 0.52 8.79 -10.32
C ASP A 95 1.24 7.43 -10.17
N GLU A 96 2.41 7.27 -10.79
CA GLU A 96 3.25 6.09 -10.61
C GLU A 96 3.76 5.93 -9.18
N ASP A 97 4.15 7.03 -8.52
CA ASP A 97 4.48 7.03 -7.09
C ASP A 97 3.26 6.63 -6.26
N ARG A 98 2.08 7.17 -6.55
CA ARG A 98 0.85 6.83 -5.84
C ARG A 98 0.47 5.36 -5.99
N LYS A 99 0.72 4.76 -7.15
CA LYS A 99 0.51 3.32 -7.40
C LYS A 99 1.52 2.46 -6.65
N LYS A 100 2.81 2.79 -6.73
CA LYS A 100 3.90 2.03 -6.08
C LYS A 100 3.85 2.15 -4.56
N ASN A 101 3.62 3.35 -4.06
CA ASN A 101 3.63 3.70 -2.65
C ASN A 101 2.21 3.87 -2.10
N ARG A 102 1.26 3.03 -2.55
CA ARG A 102 -0.17 3.14 -2.22
C ARG A 102 -0.43 3.36 -0.72
N ILE A 103 0.31 2.66 0.15
CA ILE A 103 0.19 2.75 1.60
C ILE A 103 0.45 4.17 2.13
N HIS A 104 1.46 4.86 1.60
CA HIS A 104 1.80 6.24 1.98
C HIS A 104 0.72 7.25 1.58
N HIS A 105 -0.07 6.91 0.56
CA HIS A 105 -1.10 7.76 -0.02
C HIS A 105 -2.53 7.38 0.41
N ILE A 106 -2.69 6.45 1.35
CA ILE A 106 -4.00 6.12 1.93
C ILE A 106 -4.48 7.33 2.75
N PRO A 107 -5.64 7.92 2.43
CA PRO A 107 -6.18 9.03 3.20
C PRO A 107 -6.45 8.61 4.64
N ILE A 108 -5.80 9.26 5.60
CA ILE A 108 -6.05 9.03 7.03
C ILE A 108 -7.19 9.96 7.44
N PRO A 109 -8.38 9.43 7.81
CA PRO A 109 -9.48 10.27 8.24
C PRO A 109 -9.12 11.00 9.54
N SER A 110 -9.46 12.29 9.61
CA SER A 110 -9.29 13.11 10.82
C SER A 110 -10.32 12.70 11.88
N ARG A 111 -10.02 11.63 12.61
CA ARG A 111 -10.82 11.12 13.73
C ARG A 111 -9.92 10.89 14.95
N PRO A 112 -10.44 11.08 16.18
CA PRO A 112 -9.67 10.77 17.38
C PRO A 112 -9.26 9.30 17.39
N ARG A 113 -8.14 8.99 18.06
CA ARG A 113 -7.72 7.60 18.30
C ARG A 113 -8.91 6.83 18.91
N PRO A 114 -9.28 5.64 18.37
CA PRO A 114 -10.27 4.78 19.01
C PRO A 114 -9.94 4.59 20.49
N LYS A 115 -10.96 4.60 21.37
CA LYS A 115 -10.76 4.37 22.80
C LYS A 115 -10.02 3.05 23.00
N ARG A 116 -9.12 2.96 23.99
CA ARG A 116 -8.32 1.74 24.27
C ARG A 116 -9.17 0.47 24.44
N ALA A 117 -10.42 0.60 24.90
CA ALA A 117 -11.38 -0.49 25.01
C ALA A 117 -11.90 -1.03 23.65
N ALA A 118 -11.74 -0.26 22.57
CA ALA A 118 -12.04 -0.65 21.20
C ALA A 118 -10.77 -1.06 20.43
N GLU A 119 -9.62 -1.18 21.10
CA GLU A 119 -8.45 -1.82 20.48
C GLU A 119 -8.78 -3.31 20.34
N SER A 120 -9.04 -3.73 19.10
CA SER A 120 -9.06 -5.14 18.74
C SER A 120 -7.76 -5.76 19.21
N PHE A 121 -7.86 -6.77 20.08
CA PHE A 121 -6.70 -7.53 20.52
C PHE A 121 -6.07 -8.23 19.30
N LEU A 122 -4.75 -8.14 19.18
CA LEU A 122 -4.02 -8.69 18.05
C LEU A 122 -3.88 -10.21 18.24
N VAL A 123 -4.81 -10.97 17.67
CA VAL A 123 -4.74 -12.43 17.60
C VAL A 123 -3.82 -12.85 16.46
N SER A 124 -3.17 -13.99 16.60
CA SER A 124 -2.35 -14.60 15.55
C SER A 124 -3.14 -14.85 14.26
N ASP A 125 -2.61 -14.40 13.12
CA ASP A 125 -3.20 -14.62 11.79
C ASP A 125 -3.40 -16.12 11.47
N PHE A 126 -2.53 -16.99 11.98
CA PHE A 126 -2.69 -18.44 11.87
C PHE A 126 -4.01 -18.90 12.50
N ALA A 127 -4.28 -18.48 13.74
CA ALA A 127 -5.48 -18.86 14.47
C ALA A 127 -6.75 -18.32 13.81
N LEU A 128 -6.65 -17.07 13.35
CA LEU A 128 -7.71 -16.40 12.62
C LEU A 128 -8.07 -17.09 11.30
N ARG A 129 -7.09 -17.57 10.52
CA ARG A 129 -7.36 -18.32 9.30
C ARG A 129 -7.95 -19.71 9.55
N LYS A 130 -7.61 -20.35 10.66
CA LYS A 130 -8.28 -21.61 11.05
C LYS A 130 -9.74 -21.34 11.38
N LEU A 131 -10.05 -20.24 12.06
CA LEU A 131 -11.43 -19.82 12.28
C LEU A 131 -12.17 -19.52 10.97
N ASP A 132 -11.57 -18.83 10.01
CA ASP A 132 -12.20 -18.58 8.71
C ASP A 132 -12.55 -19.89 7.97
N LYS A 133 -11.78 -20.95 8.21
CA LYS A 133 -12.00 -22.30 7.64
C LYS A 133 -12.88 -23.21 8.52
N ALA A 134 -13.46 -22.68 9.59
CA ALA A 134 -14.20 -23.45 10.60
C ALA A 134 -13.41 -24.66 11.17
N GLN A 135 -12.09 -24.54 11.24
CA GLN A 135 -11.20 -25.57 11.80
C GLN A 135 -10.98 -25.37 13.29
N PHE A 136 -10.71 -26.47 13.99
CA PHE A 136 -10.32 -26.42 15.39
C PHE A 136 -9.04 -25.57 15.56
N VAL A 137 -9.05 -24.71 16.59
CA VAL A 137 -7.94 -23.88 17.00
C VAL A 137 -7.93 -23.77 18.52
N GLU A 138 -6.74 -23.87 19.09
CA GLU A 138 -6.51 -23.79 20.53
C GLU A 138 -6.91 -22.41 21.07
N LEU A 139 -7.55 -22.35 22.24
CA LEU A 139 -7.89 -21.12 22.94
C LEU A 139 -6.66 -20.34 23.41
N TYR A 140 -5.49 -20.99 23.43
CA TYR A 140 -4.20 -20.35 23.71
C TYR A 140 -4.04 -18.99 23.01
N TYR A 141 -4.41 -18.89 21.73
CA TYR A 141 -4.25 -17.66 20.94
C TYR A 141 -5.05 -16.46 21.45
N TRP A 142 -6.07 -16.70 22.29
CA TRP A 142 -6.89 -15.66 22.93
C TRP A 142 -6.52 -15.41 24.40
N THR A 143 -5.59 -16.18 24.95
CA THR A 143 -5.02 -15.92 26.28
C THR A 143 -4.13 -14.67 26.27
N ASN A 144 -3.85 -14.09 27.43
CA ASN A 144 -2.93 -12.95 27.51
C ASN A 144 -1.53 -13.29 26.96
N LYS A 145 -1.07 -14.52 27.17
CA LYS A 145 0.21 -15.00 26.66
C LYS A 145 0.18 -15.12 25.13
N GLY A 146 -0.83 -15.77 24.57
CA GLY A 146 -0.99 -15.90 23.11
C GLY A 146 -1.11 -14.55 22.40
N LEU A 147 -1.80 -13.57 23.00
CA LEU A 147 -1.88 -12.21 22.46
C LEU A 147 -0.53 -11.47 22.54
N ALA A 148 0.25 -11.68 23.59
CA ALA A 148 1.59 -11.12 23.70
C ALA A 148 2.54 -11.73 22.66
N ASP A 149 2.46 -13.04 22.44
CA ASP A 149 3.24 -13.75 21.42
C ASP A 149 2.86 -13.28 20.01
N ALA A 150 1.57 -13.14 19.72
CA ALA A 150 1.09 -12.62 18.45
C ALA A 150 1.60 -11.19 18.19
N ARG A 151 1.61 -10.35 19.23
CA ARG A 151 2.16 -8.99 19.14
C ARG A 151 3.67 -9.00 18.94
N LEU A 152 4.41 -9.88 19.61
CA LEU A 152 5.84 -10.00 19.40
C LEU A 152 6.14 -10.44 17.97
N ASN A 153 5.43 -11.44 17.46
CA ASN A 153 5.58 -11.92 16.07
C ASN A 153 5.29 -10.80 15.07
N PHE A 154 4.22 -10.03 15.28
CA PHE A 154 3.89 -8.89 14.42
C PHE A 154 4.97 -7.80 14.42
N LEU A 155 5.65 -7.56 15.54
CA LEU A 155 6.68 -6.54 15.65
C LEU A 155 8.06 -6.99 15.17
N THR A 156 8.33 -8.30 15.15
CA THR A 156 9.68 -8.85 14.93
C THR A 156 9.84 -9.61 13.62
N THR A 157 8.73 -10.02 13.00
CA THR A 157 8.78 -10.78 11.75
C THR A 157 8.83 -9.81 10.57
N ASP A 158 10.00 -9.69 9.95
CA ASP A 158 10.12 -9.25 8.55
C ASP A 158 9.82 -10.49 7.70
N ASP A 159 8.58 -10.64 7.25
CA ASP A 159 8.04 -11.91 6.75
C ASP A 159 8.43 -12.19 5.29
N ASP A 160 9.74 -12.30 5.05
CA ASP A 160 10.30 -12.66 3.75
C ASP A 160 10.21 -14.17 3.45
N SER A 161 9.85 -14.98 4.45
CA SER A 161 9.74 -16.43 4.29
C SER A 161 8.34 -16.84 3.85
N MET A 162 8.23 -17.35 2.62
CA MET A 162 6.96 -17.82 2.06
C MET A 162 6.88 -19.34 2.05
N VAL A 163 5.70 -19.87 2.38
CA VAL A 163 5.38 -21.31 2.38
C VAL A 163 4.29 -21.58 1.33
N PRO A 164 4.42 -22.64 0.52
CA PRO A 164 3.36 -23.02 -0.41
C PRO A 164 2.14 -23.52 0.36
N SER A 165 0.97 -23.03 -0.03
CA SER A 165 -0.35 -23.36 0.53
C SER A 165 -1.25 -23.80 -0.62
N ALA A 166 -1.77 -25.03 -0.53
CA ALA A 166 -2.69 -25.57 -1.51
C ALA A 166 -4.07 -24.89 -1.40
N ALA A 167 -4.56 -24.37 -2.51
CA ALA A 167 -5.93 -23.88 -2.66
C ALA A 167 -6.87 -25.05 -3.02
N ALA A 168 -8.17 -24.86 -2.81
CA ALA A 168 -9.19 -25.89 -3.02
C ALA A 168 -9.34 -26.32 -4.49
N ASP A 169 -8.86 -25.50 -5.43
CA ASP A 169 -8.84 -25.75 -6.88
C ASP A 169 -7.59 -26.51 -7.36
N GLY A 170 -6.70 -26.90 -6.43
CA GLY A 170 -5.42 -27.56 -6.74
C GLY A 170 -4.30 -26.60 -7.13
N SER A 171 -4.54 -25.28 -7.13
CA SER A 171 -3.49 -24.29 -7.34
C SER A 171 -2.62 -24.11 -6.08
N THR A 172 -1.36 -23.71 -6.27
CA THR A 172 -0.44 -23.42 -5.16
C THR A 172 -0.34 -21.91 -4.98
N SER A 173 -0.76 -21.43 -3.80
CA SER A 173 -0.60 -20.05 -3.37
C SER A 173 0.59 -19.93 -2.42
N TRP A 174 1.36 -18.85 -2.48
CA TRP A 174 2.42 -18.58 -1.51
C TRP A 174 1.85 -17.73 -0.38
N ILE A 175 1.96 -18.21 0.85
CA ILE A 175 1.57 -17.46 2.05
C ILE A 175 2.78 -17.27 2.96
N ALA A 176 2.76 -16.18 3.71
CA ALA A 176 3.73 -15.89 4.74
C ALA A 176 3.86 -17.06 5.74
N ALA A 177 5.08 -17.41 6.15
CA ALA A 177 5.30 -18.56 7.03
C ALA A 177 4.65 -18.37 8.40
N SER A 178 4.61 -17.12 8.89
CA SER A 178 3.95 -16.73 10.14
C SER A 178 2.44 -17.05 10.14
N VAL A 179 1.84 -17.04 8.95
CA VAL A 179 0.42 -17.30 8.71
C VAL A 179 0.14 -18.80 8.58
N ALA A 180 1.14 -19.58 8.14
CA ALA A 180 1.00 -21.01 7.89
C ALA A 180 1.30 -21.89 9.12
N ARG A 181 2.13 -21.41 10.05
CA ARG A 181 2.64 -22.20 11.17
C ARG A 181 2.10 -21.72 12.52
N PRO A 182 1.81 -22.66 13.44
CA PRO A 182 1.48 -22.28 14.81
C PRO A 182 2.70 -21.62 15.48
N ALA A 183 2.44 -20.77 16.47
CA ALA A 183 3.50 -20.19 17.29
C ALA A 183 4.27 -21.28 18.05
N ALA A 184 5.57 -21.07 18.28
CA ALA A 184 6.33 -21.97 19.14
C ALA A 184 5.76 -21.90 20.57
N GLY A 185 5.45 -23.06 21.16
CA GLY A 185 4.96 -23.13 22.55
C GLY A 185 3.45 -22.88 22.73
N VAL A 186 2.64 -23.08 21.68
CA VAL A 186 1.17 -23.18 21.82
C VAL A 186 0.82 -24.26 22.83
N ILE A 187 -0.05 -23.92 23.78
CA ILE A 187 -0.49 -24.81 24.85
C ILE A 187 -1.85 -25.40 24.44
N ALA A 188 -2.02 -26.71 24.59
CA ALA A 188 -3.30 -27.39 24.36
C ALA A 188 -4.35 -26.91 25.37
N ASP A 189 -5.63 -26.96 25.00
CA ASP A 189 -6.72 -26.38 25.79
C ASP A 189 -6.83 -27.07 27.16
N HIS A 190 -6.65 -28.40 27.20
CA HIS A 190 -6.62 -29.18 28.46
C HIS A 190 -5.43 -28.92 29.39
N LEU A 191 -4.43 -28.17 28.93
CA LEU A 191 -3.26 -27.76 29.71
C LEU A 191 -3.30 -26.27 30.08
N LEU A 192 -4.34 -25.54 29.69
CA LEU A 192 -4.52 -24.15 30.09
C LEU A 192 -4.89 -24.06 31.57
N ALA A 193 -4.38 -23.03 32.23
CA ALA A 193 -4.87 -22.68 33.57
C ALA A 193 -6.35 -22.25 33.46
N PRO A 194 -7.23 -22.63 34.42
CA PRO A 194 -8.66 -22.30 34.38
C PRO A 194 -8.95 -20.80 34.21
N LEU A 195 -8.11 -19.95 34.81
CA LEU A 195 -8.21 -18.50 34.67
C LEU A 195 -7.86 -18.01 33.26
N ASP A 196 -6.88 -18.63 32.61
CA ASP A 196 -6.51 -18.26 31.23
C ASP A 196 -7.56 -18.76 30.24
N PHE A 197 -8.08 -19.95 30.46
CA PHE A 197 -9.20 -20.52 29.71
C PHE A 197 -10.44 -19.61 29.77
N SER A 198 -10.92 -19.28 30.98
CA SER A 198 -12.10 -18.41 31.17
C SER A 198 -11.92 -17.00 30.58
N ARG A 199 -10.71 -16.45 30.61
CA ARG A 199 -10.40 -15.16 29.98
C ARG A 199 -10.33 -15.21 28.45
N ALA A 200 -9.94 -16.35 27.89
CA ALA A 200 -9.86 -16.54 26.45
C ALA A 200 -11.25 -16.61 25.79
N ILE A 201 -12.23 -17.22 26.47
CA ILE A 201 -13.58 -17.47 25.91
C ILE A 201 -14.26 -16.20 25.36
N PRO A 202 -14.43 -15.08 26.11
CA PRO A 202 -15.13 -13.91 25.55
C PRO A 202 -14.44 -13.32 24.32
N ARG A 203 -13.11 -13.42 24.26
CA ARG A 203 -12.31 -12.93 23.13
C ARG A 203 -12.43 -13.86 21.92
N PHE A 204 -12.47 -15.17 22.18
CA PHE A 204 -12.73 -16.19 21.16
C PHE A 204 -14.11 -15.98 20.53
N ILE A 205 -15.17 -15.86 21.36
CA ILE A 205 -16.54 -15.60 20.90
C ILE A 205 -16.62 -14.29 20.09
N ALA A 206 -16.06 -13.19 20.59
CA ALA A 206 -16.01 -11.93 19.85
C ALA A 206 -15.26 -12.05 18.50
N SER A 207 -14.29 -12.97 18.39
CA SER A 207 -13.57 -13.21 17.13
C SER A 207 -14.40 -14.01 16.13
N LEU A 208 -15.34 -14.85 16.58
CA LEU A 208 -16.32 -15.53 15.72
C LEU A 208 -17.31 -14.51 15.15
N GLU A 209 -17.84 -13.62 16.01
CA GLU A 209 -18.77 -12.54 15.61
C GLU A 209 -18.14 -11.63 14.55
N GLN A 210 -16.91 -11.16 14.79
CA GLN A 210 -16.18 -10.30 13.85
C GLN A 210 -15.89 -10.97 12.50
N ARG A 211 -15.89 -12.30 12.46
CA ARG A 211 -15.66 -13.11 11.24
C ARG A 211 -16.94 -13.57 10.56
N GLY A 212 -18.10 -13.13 11.04
CA GLY A 212 -19.39 -13.46 10.42
C GLY A 212 -19.72 -14.95 10.52
N TRP A 213 -19.31 -15.61 11.60
CA TRP A 213 -19.85 -16.93 11.91
C TRP A 213 -21.36 -16.85 12.11
N GLU A 214 -22.07 -17.93 11.76
CA GLU A 214 -23.53 -18.01 11.93
C GLU A 214 -23.91 -17.83 13.42
N ASP A 215 -24.87 -16.95 13.70
CA ASP A 215 -25.30 -16.62 15.07
C ASP A 215 -25.68 -17.87 15.88
N SER A 216 -26.35 -18.84 15.24
CA SER A 216 -26.72 -20.10 15.88
C SER A 216 -25.50 -20.89 16.41
N ARG A 217 -24.37 -20.85 15.69
CA ARG A 217 -23.12 -21.52 16.11
C ARG A 217 -22.40 -20.73 17.21
N ILE A 218 -22.46 -19.40 17.14
CA ILE A 218 -21.88 -18.52 18.17
C ILE A 218 -22.59 -18.75 19.50
N VAL A 219 -23.93 -18.74 19.49
CA VAL A 219 -24.76 -19.02 20.68
C VAL A 219 -24.50 -20.43 21.21
N MET A 220 -24.41 -21.44 20.33
CA MET A 220 -24.12 -22.82 20.72
C MET A 220 -22.76 -22.93 21.43
N LEU A 221 -21.69 -22.36 20.88
CA LEU A 221 -20.36 -22.37 21.50
C LEU A 221 -20.34 -21.57 22.81
N ALA A 222 -21.01 -20.42 22.87
CA ALA A 222 -21.13 -19.65 24.10
C ALA A 222 -21.85 -20.44 25.21
N ASN A 223 -22.94 -21.14 24.87
CA ASN A 223 -23.65 -22.01 25.79
C ASN A 223 -22.80 -23.19 26.25
N PHE A 224 -22.02 -23.81 25.33
CA PHE A 224 -21.10 -24.87 25.67
C PHE A 224 -20.05 -24.42 26.70
N PHE A 225 -19.36 -23.31 26.44
CA PHE A 225 -18.40 -22.77 27.40
C PHE A 225 -19.05 -22.37 28.74
N GLY A 226 -20.27 -21.82 28.69
CA GLY A 226 -21.05 -21.52 29.88
C GLY A 226 -21.38 -22.78 30.69
N ALA A 227 -21.83 -23.85 30.04
CA ALA A 227 -22.14 -25.12 30.67
C ALA A 227 -20.90 -25.73 31.35
N LEU A 228 -19.74 -25.70 30.69
CA LEU A 228 -18.47 -26.14 31.28
C LEU A 228 -18.12 -25.34 32.54
N MET A 229 -18.20 -24.01 32.50
CA MET A 229 -17.87 -23.17 33.67
C MET A 229 -18.88 -23.30 34.83
N LEU A 230 -20.06 -23.85 34.57
CA LEU A 230 -21.08 -24.14 35.59
C LEU A 230 -21.05 -25.59 36.09
N HIS A 231 -20.24 -26.45 35.46
CA HIS A 231 -20.10 -27.85 35.83
C HIS A 231 -19.39 -27.99 37.19
N ASN A 232 -19.71 -29.03 37.96
CA ASN A 232 -19.17 -29.24 39.31
C ASN A 232 -17.63 -29.35 39.32
N TYR A 233 -17.02 -29.97 38.30
CA TYR A 233 -15.58 -30.11 38.16
C TYR A 233 -14.86 -28.77 37.96
N TRP A 234 -15.54 -27.74 37.45
CA TRP A 234 -14.93 -26.43 37.22
C TRP A 234 -14.52 -25.75 38.53
N CYS A 235 -15.38 -25.86 39.55
CA CYS A 235 -15.16 -25.28 40.88
C CYS A 235 -14.57 -26.29 41.88
N SER A 236 -14.20 -27.49 41.43
CA SER A 236 -13.63 -28.51 42.31
C SER A 236 -12.23 -28.13 42.78
N ASP A 237 -11.89 -28.47 44.03
CA ASP A 237 -10.53 -28.35 44.56
C ASP A 237 -9.57 -29.39 43.95
N ASN A 238 -10.11 -30.40 43.26
CA ASN A 238 -9.33 -31.43 42.59
C ASN A 238 -8.86 -30.95 41.20
N ALA A 239 -7.57 -30.68 41.07
CA ALA A 239 -6.97 -30.26 39.80
C ALA A 239 -7.16 -31.29 38.67
N LEU A 240 -7.32 -32.58 39.00
CA LEU A 240 -7.57 -33.62 38.01
C LEU A 240 -8.98 -33.53 37.43
N GLU A 241 -9.97 -33.18 38.25
CA GLU A 241 -11.36 -32.97 37.79
C GLU A 241 -11.45 -31.77 36.85
N GLN A 242 -10.81 -30.65 37.22
CA GLN A 242 -10.71 -29.49 36.33
C GLN A 242 -10.01 -29.86 35.00
N ARG A 243 -8.90 -30.60 35.06
CA ARG A 243 -8.18 -31.05 33.87
C ARG A 243 -8.99 -32.02 33.01
N ALA A 244 -9.78 -32.90 33.63
CA ALA A 244 -10.68 -33.80 32.91
C ALA A 244 -11.76 -33.04 32.16
N LEU A 245 -12.32 -32.00 32.78
CA LEU A 245 -13.31 -31.15 32.14
C LEU A 245 -12.73 -30.39 30.93
N LEU A 246 -11.50 -29.87 31.05
CA LEU A 246 -10.82 -29.22 29.93
C LEU A 246 -10.37 -30.21 28.83
N ALA A 247 -10.01 -31.45 29.20
CA ALA A 247 -9.71 -32.50 28.24
C ALA A 247 -10.96 -32.91 27.44
N TYR A 248 -12.09 -33.07 28.12
CA TYR A 248 -13.38 -33.28 27.50
C TYR A 248 -13.73 -32.13 26.55
N GLU A 249 -13.53 -30.88 26.98
CA GLU A 249 -13.79 -29.70 26.15
C GLU A 249 -13.00 -29.73 24.84
N GLU A 250 -11.70 -30.00 24.94
CA GLU A 250 -10.80 -30.03 23.79
C GLU A 250 -11.21 -31.11 22.80
N ASP A 251 -11.46 -32.33 23.31
CA ASP A 251 -11.86 -33.48 22.50
C ASP A 251 -13.19 -33.23 21.81
N GLN A 252 -14.19 -32.71 22.53
CA GLN A 252 -15.51 -32.40 21.96
C GLN A 252 -15.42 -31.33 20.88
N ARG A 253 -14.67 -30.24 21.09
CA ARG A 253 -14.52 -29.20 20.06
C ARG A 253 -13.75 -29.74 18.85
N ARG A 254 -12.69 -30.52 19.04
CA ARG A 254 -11.94 -31.14 17.94
C ARG A 254 -12.87 -32.02 17.10
N ALA A 255 -13.64 -32.90 17.75
CA ALA A 255 -14.58 -33.80 17.09
C ALA A 255 -15.71 -33.04 16.39
N TRP A 256 -16.27 -32.02 17.04
CA TRP A 256 -17.32 -31.16 16.48
C TRP A 256 -16.85 -30.44 15.21
N HIS A 257 -15.67 -29.80 15.24
CA HIS A 257 -15.10 -29.15 14.05
C HIS A 257 -14.82 -30.14 12.90
N GLN A 258 -14.42 -31.38 13.21
CA GLN A 258 -14.23 -32.43 12.21
C GLN A 258 -15.55 -32.94 11.62
N ALA A 259 -16.65 -32.86 12.37
CA ALA A 259 -17.97 -33.32 11.96
C ALA A 259 -18.74 -32.31 11.09
N ILE A 260 -18.44 -31.00 11.19
CA ILE A 260 -19.07 -29.93 10.38
C ILE A 260 -19.10 -30.25 8.87
N PRO A 261 -17.99 -30.65 8.21
CA PRO A 261 -17.99 -30.91 6.76
C PRO A 261 -18.62 -32.26 6.38
N LEU A 262 -18.95 -33.13 7.34
CA LEU A 262 -19.50 -34.46 7.05
C LEU A 262 -20.98 -34.37 6.67
N ALA A 263 -21.46 -35.33 5.88
CA ALA A 263 -22.86 -35.39 5.48
C ALA A 263 -23.83 -35.58 6.66
N SER A 264 -23.37 -36.20 7.76
CA SER A 264 -24.11 -36.33 9.01
C SER A 264 -24.23 -35.01 9.78
N GLY A 265 -23.36 -34.03 9.47
CA GLY A 265 -23.22 -32.80 10.24
C GLY A 265 -22.62 -33.01 11.63
N ALA A 266 -22.42 -31.89 12.32
CA ALA A 266 -22.05 -31.85 13.72
C ALA A 266 -23.31 -31.83 14.62
N TRP A 267 -23.14 -32.12 15.91
CA TRP A 267 -24.20 -32.10 16.92
C TRP A 267 -24.25 -30.76 17.68
N ASP A 268 -25.25 -30.61 18.55
CA ASP A 268 -25.29 -29.51 19.50
C ASP A 268 -24.26 -29.75 20.61
N ILE A 269 -23.10 -29.11 20.50
CA ILE A 269 -22.01 -29.24 21.47
C ILE A 269 -22.36 -28.61 22.83
N SER A 270 -23.40 -27.78 22.93
CA SER A 270 -23.79 -27.17 24.21
C SER A 270 -24.36 -28.16 25.23
N ILE A 271 -24.75 -29.35 24.77
CA ILE A 271 -25.23 -30.44 25.62
C ILE A 271 -24.02 -31.26 26.08
N LEU A 272 -23.70 -31.18 27.38
CA LEU A 272 -22.59 -31.92 27.97
C LEU A 272 -22.94 -33.41 28.11
N ASP A 273 -22.00 -34.28 27.74
CA ASP A 273 -22.07 -35.71 28.00
C ASP A 273 -21.36 -36.05 29.30
N GLU A 274 -22.14 -36.12 30.38
CA GLU A 274 -21.68 -36.49 31.73
C GLU A 274 -20.97 -37.85 31.78
N THR A 275 -21.36 -38.77 30.88
CA THR A 275 -20.73 -40.10 30.80
C THR A 275 -19.33 -39.98 30.24
N GLU A 276 -19.15 -39.22 29.16
CA GLU A 276 -17.84 -38.97 28.55
C GLU A 276 -16.92 -38.13 29.46
N ILE A 277 -17.47 -37.16 30.21
CA ILE A 277 -16.71 -36.42 31.23
C ILE A 277 -16.16 -37.38 32.29
N SER A 278 -17.01 -38.27 32.82
CA SER A 278 -16.62 -39.27 33.82
C SER A 278 -15.57 -40.24 33.28
N GLN A 279 -15.76 -40.75 32.05
CA GLN A 279 -14.78 -41.61 31.39
C GLN A 279 -13.44 -40.90 31.14
N THR A 280 -13.48 -39.61 30.81
CA THR A 280 -12.27 -38.80 30.63
C THR A 280 -11.53 -38.62 31.94
N PHE A 281 -12.24 -38.39 33.04
CA PHE A 281 -11.66 -38.36 34.38
C PHE A 281 -11.01 -39.70 34.75
N ASP A 282 -11.71 -40.82 34.57
CA ASP A 282 -11.18 -42.16 34.88
C ASP A 282 -9.91 -42.45 34.07
N ARG A 283 -9.90 -42.13 32.77
CA ARG A 283 -8.72 -42.28 31.91
C ARG A 283 -7.53 -41.48 32.44
N LEU A 284 -7.74 -40.21 32.81
CA LEU A 284 -6.67 -39.37 33.35
C LEU A 284 -6.19 -39.86 34.72
N TYR A 285 -7.12 -40.27 35.59
CA TYR A 285 -6.81 -40.83 36.90
C TYR A 285 -5.92 -42.07 36.79
N HIS A 286 -6.28 -43.02 35.93
CA HIS A 286 -5.48 -44.21 35.69
C HIS A 286 -4.10 -43.86 35.11
N SER A 287 -4.03 -42.93 34.15
CA SER A 287 -2.75 -42.49 33.57
C SER A 287 -1.83 -41.84 34.61
N GLU A 288 -2.34 -40.99 35.51
CA GLU A 288 -1.55 -40.33 36.55
C GLU A 288 -1.07 -41.35 37.60
N ARG A 289 -1.91 -42.32 37.95
CA ARG A 289 -1.55 -43.43 38.84
C ARG A 289 -0.45 -44.31 38.25
N ASP A 290 -0.61 -44.74 36.99
CA ASP A 290 0.40 -45.54 36.29
C ASP A 290 1.74 -44.80 36.17
N ARG A 291 1.73 -43.46 36.09
CA ARG A 291 2.94 -42.65 36.10
C ARG A 291 3.59 -42.65 37.50
N ALA A 292 2.79 -42.43 38.55
CA ALA A 292 3.27 -42.45 39.93
C ALA A 292 3.86 -43.81 40.33
N ASP A 293 3.20 -44.90 39.93
CA ASP A 293 3.66 -46.27 40.18
C ASP A 293 5.00 -46.53 39.46
N ARG A 294 5.13 -46.10 38.18
CA ARG A 294 6.40 -46.16 37.44
C ARG A 294 7.53 -45.35 38.07
N GLU A 295 7.24 -44.14 38.56
CA GLU A 295 8.23 -43.30 39.24
C GLU A 295 8.67 -43.91 40.58
N PHE A 296 7.74 -44.54 41.30
CA PHE A 296 8.03 -45.23 42.54
C PHE A 296 8.92 -46.45 42.31
N ASP A 297 8.60 -47.28 41.31
CA ASP A 297 9.41 -48.44 40.92
C ASP A 297 10.84 -48.00 40.55
N LEU A 298 10.99 -46.96 39.74
CA LEU A 298 12.30 -46.40 39.37
C LEU A 298 13.11 -45.93 40.60
N LYS A 299 12.46 -45.34 41.61
CA LYS A 299 13.13 -44.91 42.85
C LYS A 299 13.59 -46.10 43.69
N ILE A 300 12.81 -47.19 43.75
CA ILE A 300 13.20 -48.41 44.46
C ILE A 300 14.42 -49.06 43.82
N PHE A 301 14.49 -49.11 42.48
CA PHE A 301 15.64 -49.70 41.77
C PHE A 301 16.95 -48.89 41.88
N ILE A 302 16.90 -47.63 42.33
CA ILE A 302 18.08 -46.74 42.43
C ILE A 302 18.66 -46.69 43.86
N ILE A 303 17.99 -47.23 44.88
CA ILE A 303 18.58 -47.35 46.23
C ILE A 303 19.56 -48.53 46.22
N PRO A 304 20.89 -48.31 46.29
CA PRO A 304 21.82 -49.42 46.44
C PRO A 304 21.63 -49.99 47.84
N CYS A 305 21.44 -51.31 47.93
CA CYS A 305 21.58 -52.02 49.20
C CYS A 305 22.95 -51.70 49.80
N LEU A 306 22.95 -50.89 50.86
CA LEU A 306 24.07 -50.72 51.80
C LEU A 306 24.02 -51.83 52.84
#